data_AF-A0A966E2L3-F1
#
_entry.id   AF-A0A966E2L3-F1
#
_cell.length_a   1.000
_cell.length_b   1.000
_cell.length_c   1.000
_cell.angle_alpha   90.00
_cell.angle_beta   90.00
_cell.angle_gamma   90.00
#
_symmetry.space_group_name_H-M   'P 1'
#
loop_
_entity.id
_entity.type
_entity.pdbx_description
1 polymer ?
#
loop_
_entity_poly.entity_id
_entity_poly.type
_entity_poly.pdbx_seq_one_letter_code
_entity_poly.pdbx_strand_id
1 'polypeptide(L)'
;SRYAGTSEPGDVPAGHIPGSINKFYQEVLGADGLLRDAEALRGYWSWLEENEEAPVVSCGSGITACVNLLSLEMAGVKGARLYPGSWSDWCQRGGEVATGADPNQR
;
A
#
# COMPACT_ATOMS: atom_id res chain seq x y z
N SER A 1 8.08 -9.59 7.58
CA SER A 1 7.12 -8.48 7.81
C SER A 1 5.70 -9.05 7.87
N ARG A 2 4.71 -8.29 8.36
CA ARG A 2 3.29 -8.69 8.32
C ARG A 2 2.89 -9.20 6.94
N TYR A 3 3.15 -8.37 5.91
CA TYR A 3 2.87 -8.69 4.51
C TYR A 3 3.38 -10.08 4.11
N ALA A 4 4.63 -10.39 4.46
CA ALA A 4 5.27 -11.67 4.12
C ALA A 4 4.76 -12.87 4.93
N GLY A 5 3.84 -12.68 5.88
CA GLY A 5 3.32 -13.75 6.73
C GLY A 5 4.24 -14.13 7.91
N THR A 6 5.24 -13.30 8.25
CA THR A 6 6.26 -13.69 9.24
C THR A 6 5.84 -13.43 10.69
N SER A 7 5.17 -12.31 10.96
CA SER A 7 4.76 -11.90 12.30
C SER A 7 3.72 -10.78 12.22
N GLU A 8 2.71 -10.80 13.09
CA GLU A 8 1.80 -9.69 13.33
C GLU A 8 1.51 -9.58 14.83
N PRO A 9 1.46 -8.38 15.43
CA PRO A 9 1.10 -8.23 16.84
C PRO A 9 -0.38 -8.57 17.09
N GLY A 10 -0.65 -9.39 18.10
CA GLY A 10 -2.01 -9.78 18.51
C GLY A 10 -2.55 -11.00 17.75
N ASP A 11 -3.89 -11.09 17.67
CA ASP A 11 -4.58 -12.27 17.10
C ASP A 11 -4.89 -12.14 15.59
N VAL A 12 -4.37 -11.10 14.94
CA VAL A 12 -4.59 -10.88 13.50
C VAL A 12 -3.60 -11.75 12.71
N PRO A 13 -4.05 -12.50 11.69
CA PRO A 13 -3.15 -13.29 10.86
C PRO A 13 -2.02 -12.45 10.25
N ALA A 14 -0.82 -13.02 10.18
CA ALA A 14 0.25 -12.44 9.38
C ALA A 14 0.00 -12.76 7.90
N GLY A 15 0.01 -11.74 7.05
CA GLY A 15 -0.15 -11.88 5.61
C GLY A 15 -0.55 -10.57 4.94
N HIS A 16 -1.17 -10.67 3.78
CA HIS A 16 -1.72 -9.55 3.02
C HIS A 16 -3.01 -9.94 2.29
N ILE A 17 -3.75 -8.93 1.82
CA ILE A 17 -4.95 -9.12 1.00
C ILE A 17 -4.50 -9.68 -0.36
N PRO A 18 -5.06 -10.79 -0.87
CA PRO A 18 -4.70 -11.36 -2.16
C PRO A 18 -4.68 -10.31 -3.28
N GLY A 19 -3.66 -10.36 -4.14
CA GLY A 19 -3.46 -9.41 -5.23
C GLY A 19 -2.88 -8.05 -4.81
N SER A 20 -2.67 -7.80 -3.52
CA SER A 20 -1.95 -6.60 -3.06
C SER A 20 -0.48 -6.63 -3.48
N ILE A 21 0.10 -5.44 -3.61
CA ILE A 21 1.53 -5.21 -3.80
C ILE A 21 2.04 -4.40 -2.61
N ASN A 22 3.26 -4.67 -2.14
CA ASN A 22 3.86 -3.94 -1.03
C ASN A 22 4.58 -2.68 -1.54
N LYS A 23 4.08 -1.51 -1.15
CA LYS A 23 4.75 -0.22 -1.37
C LYS A 23 4.92 0.49 -0.03
N PHE A 24 6.17 0.55 0.44
CA PHE A 24 6.45 1.05 1.76
C PHE A 24 6.37 2.58 1.75
N TYR A 25 5.59 3.16 2.67
CA TYR A 25 5.28 4.59 2.63
C TYR A 25 6.50 5.52 2.74
N GLN A 26 7.61 5.05 3.31
CA GLN A 26 8.83 5.86 3.37
C GLN A 26 9.52 5.98 2.00
N GLU A 27 9.20 5.09 1.05
CA GLU A 27 9.73 5.13 -0.31
C GLU A 27 9.18 6.31 -1.12
N VAL A 28 8.12 6.98 -0.67
CA VAL A 28 7.61 8.22 -1.26
C VAL A 28 8.07 9.49 -0.53
N LEU A 29 8.90 9.33 0.51
CA LEU A 29 9.46 10.44 1.28
C LEU A 29 10.89 10.78 0.82
N GLY A 30 11.25 12.05 0.94
CA GLY A 30 12.61 12.57 0.84
C GLY A 30 13.37 12.38 2.16
N ALA A 31 14.67 12.72 2.14
CA ALA A 31 15.53 12.63 3.31
C ALA A 31 15.14 13.60 4.45
N ASP A 32 14.39 14.66 4.12
CA ASP A 32 13.81 15.63 5.05
C ASP A 32 12.50 15.14 5.69
N GLY A 33 12.01 13.95 5.31
CA GLY A 33 10.75 13.39 5.78
C GLY A 33 9.50 13.99 5.11
N LEU A 34 9.67 14.88 4.12
CA LEU A 34 8.57 15.38 3.30
C LEU A 34 8.29 14.44 2.14
N LEU A 35 7.11 14.55 1.52
CA LEU A 35 6.87 13.87 0.25
C LEU A 35 7.87 14.34 -0.79
N ARG A 36 8.34 13.40 -1.62
CA ARG A 36 9.13 13.73 -2.82
C ARG A 36 8.30 14.65 -3.73
N ASP A 37 8.99 15.39 -4.60
CA ASP A 37 8.30 16.24 -5.57
C ASP A 37 7.45 15.42 -6.56
N ALA A 38 6.55 16.12 -7.27
CA ALA A 38 5.61 15.50 -8.18
C ALA A 38 6.28 14.76 -9.36
N GLU A 39 7.50 15.12 -9.76
CA GLU A 39 8.23 14.43 -10.83
C GLU A 39 8.79 13.09 -10.33
N ALA A 40 9.44 13.10 -9.18
CA ALA A 40 9.93 11.90 -8.53
C ALA A 40 8.79 10.93 -8.17
N LEU A 41 7.64 11.45 -7.71
CA LEU A 41 6.47 10.62 -7.42
C LEU A 41 5.84 10.04 -8.69
N ARG A 42 5.79 10.78 -9.80
CA ARG A 42 5.39 10.23 -11.11
C ARG A 42 6.29 9.08 -11.52
N GLY A 43 7.61 9.24 -11.41
CA GLY A 43 8.57 8.17 -11.69
C GLY A 43 8.40 6.96 -10.78
N TYR A 44 8.14 7.17 -9.48
CA TYR A 44 7.93 6.07 -8.53
C TYR A 44 6.64 5.28 -8.81
N TRP A 45 5.59 5.95 -9.28
CA TRP A 45 4.28 5.34 -9.57
C TRP A 45 4.09 4.97 -11.05
N SER A 46 5.10 5.12 -11.91
CA SER A 46 4.96 4.92 -13.36
C SER A 46 4.56 3.49 -13.75
N TRP A 47 4.82 2.51 -12.88
CA TRP A 47 4.36 1.12 -13.09
C TRP A 47 2.84 0.96 -13.05
N LEU A 48 2.10 1.98 -12.59
CA LEU A 48 0.63 2.00 -12.62
C LEU A 48 0.06 2.42 -13.99
N GLU A 49 0.88 2.92 -14.91
CA GLU A 49 0.43 3.45 -16.21
C GLU A 49 -0.23 2.40 -17.13
N GLU A 50 -0.10 1.11 -16.79
CA GLU A 50 -0.68 -0.02 -17.52
C GLU A 50 -2.00 -0.55 -16.93
N ASN A 51 -2.48 0.00 -15.81
CA ASN A 51 -3.72 -0.48 -15.16
C ASN A 51 -4.91 0.45 -15.43
N GLU A 52 -5.98 -0.11 -16.01
CA GLU A 52 -7.24 0.60 -16.23
C GLU A 52 -8.00 0.93 -14.92
N GLU A 53 -7.70 0.21 -13.84
CA GLU A 53 -8.35 0.41 -12.54
C GLU A 53 -7.54 1.28 -11.59
N ALA A 54 -8.22 2.25 -10.96
CA ALA A 54 -7.60 3.13 -9.99
C ALA A 54 -7.25 2.37 -8.68
N PRO A 55 -6.04 2.56 -8.13
CA PRO A 55 -5.54 1.74 -7.03
C PRO A 55 -6.33 1.95 -5.74
N VAL A 56 -6.46 0.88 -4.97
CA VAL A 56 -6.96 0.93 -3.59
C VAL A 56 -5.79 0.74 -2.64
N VAL A 57 -5.54 1.71 -1.77
CA VAL A 57 -4.46 1.64 -0.78
C VAL A 57 -4.98 1.18 0.58
N SER A 58 -4.18 0.36 1.27
CA SER A 58 -4.46 -0.12 2.62
C SER A 58 -3.16 -0.28 3.42
N CYS A 59 -3.27 -0.36 4.75
CA CYS A 59 -2.15 -0.68 5.63
C CYS A 59 -2.62 -1.61 6.77
N GLY A 60 -2.14 -1.44 8.01
CA GLY A 60 -2.66 -2.17 9.17
C GLY A 60 -4.03 -1.66 9.62
N SER A 61 -4.17 -0.34 9.75
CA SER A 61 -5.32 0.36 10.36
C SER A 61 -5.79 1.61 9.58
N GLY A 62 -5.37 1.76 8.32
CA GLY A 62 -5.75 2.87 7.43
C GLY A 62 -4.88 4.12 7.48
N ILE A 63 -4.17 4.38 8.58
CA ILE A 63 -3.46 5.66 8.80
C ILE A 63 -2.29 5.85 7.82
N THR A 64 -1.35 4.91 7.79
CA THR A 64 -0.13 5.05 6.98
C THR A 64 -0.40 4.99 5.47
N ALA A 65 -1.49 4.33 5.07
CA ALA A 65 -1.92 4.28 3.67
C ALA A 65 -2.28 5.67 3.11
N CYS A 66 -2.66 6.63 3.96
CA CYS A 66 -2.92 8.01 3.55
C CYS A 66 -1.69 8.70 2.93
N VAL A 67 -0.48 8.32 3.35
CA VAL A 67 0.76 8.86 2.76
C VAL A 67 0.88 8.43 1.30
N ASN A 68 0.65 7.14 1.01
CA ASN A 68 0.65 6.62 -0.35
C ASN A 68 -0.48 7.25 -1.17
N LEU A 69 -1.69 7.38 -0.60
CA LEU A 69 -2.82 8.04 -1.28
C LEU A 69 -2.49 9.47 -1.71
N LEU A 70 -1.91 10.26 -0.82
CA LEU A 70 -1.51 11.63 -1.13
C LEU A 70 -0.42 11.67 -2.21
N SER A 71 0.55 10.76 -2.13
CA SER A 71 1.61 10.67 -3.13
C SER A 71 1.11 10.29 -4.53
N LEU A 72 0.07 9.46 -4.62
CA LEU A 72 -0.59 9.10 -5.88
C LEU A 72 -1.29 10.31 -6.50
N GLU A 73 -2.02 11.08 -5.68
CA GLU A 73 -2.68 12.31 -6.14
C GLU A 73 -1.66 13.35 -6.63
N MET A 74 -0.54 13.51 -5.93
CA MET A 74 0.57 14.37 -6.34
C MET A 74 1.27 13.89 -7.62
N ALA A 75 1.33 12.58 -7.83
CA ALA A 75 1.82 11.98 -9.08
C ALA A 75 0.82 12.11 -10.23
N GLY A 76 -0.39 12.61 -10.00
CA GLY A 76 -1.43 12.73 -11.02
C GLY A 76 -2.23 11.45 -11.25
N VAL A 77 -2.06 10.41 -10.43
CA VAL A 77 -2.87 9.19 -10.49
C VAL A 77 -4.25 9.48 -9.92
N LYS A 78 -5.24 9.59 -10.80
CA LYS A 78 -6.61 9.95 -10.42
C LYS A 78 -7.42 8.74 -9.99
N GLY A 79 -8.36 8.97 -9.06
CA GLY A 79 -9.33 7.96 -8.63
C GLY A 79 -8.81 6.95 -7.62
N ALA A 80 -7.58 7.11 -7.12
CA ALA A 80 -7.05 6.29 -6.04
C ALA A 80 -7.96 6.38 -4.81
N ARG A 81 -8.19 5.25 -4.14
CA ARG A 81 -9.10 5.15 -2.99
C ARG A 81 -8.38 4.58 -1.77
N LEU A 82 -8.81 5.01 -0.59
CA LEU A 82 -8.41 4.39 0.66
C LEU A 82 -9.38 3.27 1.01
N TYR A 83 -8.87 2.15 1.50
CA TYR A 83 -9.64 1.21 2.31
C TYR A 83 -9.33 1.46 3.80
N PRO A 84 -10.18 2.21 4.53
CA PRO A 84 -9.85 2.70 5.88
C PRO A 84 -9.73 1.57 6.90
N GLY A 85 -10.62 0.58 6.80
CA GLY A 85 -10.60 -0.61 7.67
C GLY A 85 -9.33 -1.45 7.51
N SER A 86 -8.74 -1.42 6.31
CA SER A 86 -7.41 -1.97 6.04
C SER A 86 -7.29 -3.45 6.46
N TRP A 87 -6.09 -3.92 6.80
CA TRP A 87 -5.86 -5.30 7.20
C TRP A 87 -6.72 -5.76 8.36
N SER A 88 -6.90 -4.89 9.37
CA SER A 88 -7.66 -5.22 10.57
C SER A 88 -9.13 -5.55 10.25
N ASP A 89 -9.80 -4.74 9.42
CA ASP A 89 -11.19 -4.98 9.00
C ASP A 89 -11.27 -6.20 8.07
N TRP A 90 -10.34 -6.36 7.14
CA TRP A 90 -10.29 -7.51 6.22
C TRP A 90 -10.27 -8.84 6.98
N CYS A 91 -9.38 -8.96 7.96
CA CYS A 91 -9.27 -10.16 8.78
C CYS A 91 -10.51 -10.39 9.64
N GLN A 92 -11.06 -9.34 10.26
CA GLN A 92 -12.28 -9.43 11.05
C GLN A 92 -13.49 -9.90 10.24
N ARG A 93 -13.52 -9.62 8.94
CA ARG A 93 -14.55 -10.08 8.01
C ARG A 93 -14.33 -11.50 7.48
N GLY A 94 -13.27 -12.19 7.92
CA GLY A 94 -12.92 -13.52 7.42
C GLY A 94 -12.42 -13.51 5.97
N GLY A 95 -11.84 -12.39 5.53
CA GLY A 95 -11.27 -12.28 4.19
C GLY A 95 -10.09 -13.23 3.98
N GLU A 96 -9.87 -13.60 2.72
CA GLU A 96 -8.76 -14.49 2.33
C GLU A 96 -7.41 -13.88 2.69
N VAL A 97 -6.45 -14.71 3.09
CA VAL A 97 -5.10 -14.29 3.50
C VAL A 97 -4.07 -14.90 2.56
N ALA A 98 -3.32 -14.03 1.87
CA ALA A 98 -2.14 -14.42 1.11
C ALA A 98 -0.88 -14.26 1.98
N THR A 99 0.14 -15.09 1.71
CA THR A 99 1.45 -15.06 2.37
C THR A 99 2.58 -15.20 1.34
N GLY A 100 3.83 -14.94 1.75
CA GLY A 100 4.99 -14.97 0.86
C GLY A 100 5.54 -13.57 0.56
N ALA A 101 6.78 -13.54 0.02
CA ALA A 101 7.41 -12.31 -0.41
C ALA A 101 6.71 -11.75 -1.64
N ASP A 102 6.72 -10.43 -1.78
CA ASP A 102 6.12 -9.75 -2.93
C ASP A 102 6.80 -10.22 -4.23
N PRO A 103 6.09 -10.87 -5.17
CA PRO A 103 6.66 -11.31 -6.43
C PRO A 103 7.09 -10.13 -7.33
N ASN A 104 6.66 -8.90 -7.00
CA ASN A 104 6.86 -7.69 -7.78
C ASN A 104 7.73 -6.64 -7.07
N GLN A 105 8.64 -7.04 -6.17
CA GLN A 105 9.80 -6.21 -5.83
C GLN A 105 10.72 -6.07 -7.05
N ARG A 106 10.31 -5.25 -8.01
CA ARG A 106 11.18 -4.58 -8.99
C ARG A 106 11.34 -3.13 -8.58
#